data_AF-B1VUK3-F1
#
_entry.id   AF-B1VUK3-F1
#
_cell.length_a   1.000
_cell.length_b   1.000
_cell.length_c   1.000
_cell.angle_alpha   90.00
_cell.angle_beta   90.00
_cell.angle_gamma   90.00
#
_symmetry.space_group_name_H-M   'P 1'
#
loop_
_entity.id
_entity.type
_entity.pdbx_description
1 polymer ?
#
loop_
_entity_poly.entity_id
_entity_poly.type
_entity_poly.pdbx_seq_one_letter_code
_entity_poly.pdbx_strand_id
1 'polypeptide(L)'
;MGIARVLLTASDATTRERLEGRELGSELEQELAASLREARLLDLRAHVNTVRVATDGRLVTDIAREVIAATGWTGLHPAGRA
;
A
#
# COMPACT_ATOMS: atom_id res chain seq x y z
N MET A 1 -7.82 6.00 21.21
CA MET A 1 -6.83 5.43 20.26
C MET A 1 -7.00 6.14 18.93
N GLY A 2 -5.90 6.66 18.36
CA GLY A 2 -5.94 7.41 17.10
C GLY A 2 -6.01 6.51 15.88
N ILE A 3 -6.30 7.09 14.71
CA ILE A 3 -6.25 6.39 13.42
C ILE A 3 -4.80 6.38 12.93
N ALA A 4 -4.21 5.19 12.77
CA ALA A 4 -2.98 5.00 12.02
C ALA A 4 -3.29 5.02 10.51
N ARG A 5 -2.49 5.75 9.73
CA ARG A 5 -2.68 5.91 8.28
C ARG A 5 -1.41 5.50 7.58
N VAL A 6 -1.54 4.51 6.70
CA VAL A 6 -0.45 4.01 5.87
C VAL A 6 -0.90 4.06 4.42
N LEU A 7 -0.09 4.67 3.56
CA LEU A 7 -0.27 4.66 2.12
C LEU A 7 0.84 3.79 1.51
N LEU A 8 0.45 2.67 0.91
CA LEU A 8 1.38 1.85 0.13
C LEU A 8 1.59 2.50 -1.23
N THR A 9 2.85 2.64 -1.64
CA THR A 9 3.20 3.23 -2.93
C THR A 9 3.95 2.23 -3.81
N ALA A 10 3.76 2.35 -5.11
CA ALA A 10 4.53 1.64 -6.12
C ALA A 10 4.84 2.63 -7.24
N SER A 11 5.95 2.44 -7.93
CA SER A 11 6.23 3.17 -9.16
C SER A 11 5.24 2.79 -10.27
N ASP A 12 5.13 3.63 -11.29
CA ASP A 12 4.36 3.34 -12.49
C ASP A 12 4.84 2.07 -13.19
N ALA A 13 6.15 1.78 -13.14
CA ALA A 13 6.74 0.58 -13.72
C ALA A 13 6.24 -0.68 -12.99
N THR A 14 6.40 -0.75 -11.67
CA THR A 14 5.90 -1.87 -10.86
C THR A 14 4.39 -2.03 -10.95
N THR A 15 3.64 -0.92 -11.00
CA THR A 15 2.18 -0.96 -11.14
C THR A 15 1.77 -1.55 -12.49
N ARG A 16 2.44 -1.14 -13.57
CA ARG A 16 2.24 -1.70 -14.92
C ARG A 16 2.55 -3.19 -14.95
N GLU A 17 3.73 -3.61 -14.49
CA GLU A 17 4.12 -5.04 -14.49
C GLU A 17 3.09 -5.91 -13.77
N ARG A 18 2.57 -5.44 -12.62
CA ARG A 18 1.53 -6.16 -11.85
C ARG A 18 0.18 -6.18 -12.55
N LEU A 19 -0.18 -5.14 -13.29
CA LEU A 19 -1.43 -5.10 -14.06
C LEU A 19 -1.32 -5.96 -15.33
N GLU A 20 -0.19 -5.93 -16.03
CA GLU A 20 0.08 -6.81 -17.17
C GLU A 20 0.00 -8.29 -16.81
N GLY A 21 0.34 -8.65 -15.57
CA GLY A 21 0.18 -10.01 -15.06
C GLY A 21 -1.26 -10.42 -14.73
N ARG A 22 -2.24 -9.50 -14.75
CA ARG A 22 -3.64 -9.73 -14.32
C ARG A 22 -4.67 -9.42 -15.40
N GLU A 23 -4.46 -8.35 -16.15
CA GLU A 23 -5.43 -7.77 -17.09
C GLU A 23 -5.00 -8.02 -18.54
N LEU A 24 -5.97 -8.04 -19.47
CA LEU A 24 -5.72 -8.26 -20.90
C LEU A 24 -6.31 -7.14 -21.76
N GLY A 25 -5.59 -6.74 -22.81
CA GLY A 25 -6.12 -5.81 -23.82
C GLY A 25 -6.56 -4.45 -23.24
N SER A 26 -7.79 -4.03 -23.53
CA SER A 26 -8.33 -2.72 -23.13
C SER A 26 -8.55 -2.56 -21.63
N GLU A 27 -8.62 -3.65 -20.86
CA GLU A 27 -8.72 -3.60 -19.39
C GLU A 27 -7.42 -3.07 -18.80
N LEU A 28 -6.26 -3.48 -19.33
CA LEU A 28 -4.95 -2.98 -18.88
C LEU A 28 -4.81 -1.47 -19.04
N GLU A 29 -5.21 -0.93 -20.19
CA GLU A 29 -5.13 0.52 -20.45
C GLU A 29 -6.06 1.31 -19.50
N GLN A 30 -7.26 0.78 -19.25
CA GLN A 30 -8.22 1.38 -18.32
C GLN A 30 -7.70 1.38 -16.89
N GLU A 31 -7.16 0.25 -16.43
CA GLU A 31 -6.60 0.09 -15.08
C GLU A 31 -5.34 0.93 -14.86
N LEU A 32 -4.48 1.08 -15.88
CA LEU A 32 -3.34 2.00 -15.83
C LEU A 32 -3.80 3.44 -15.66
N ALA A 33 -4.79 3.87 -16.44
CA ALA A 33 -5.33 5.21 -16.35
C ALA A 33 -6.03 5.45 -15.00
N ALA A 34 -6.73 4.44 -14.47
CA ALA A 34 -7.34 4.48 -13.14
C ALA A 34 -6.28 4.61 -12.03
N SER A 35 -5.27 3.75 -12.05
CA SER A 35 -4.17 3.74 -11.07
C SER A 35 -3.45 5.11 -11.02
N LEU A 36 -3.16 5.71 -12.17
CA LEU A 36 -2.54 7.04 -12.22
C LEU A 36 -3.42 8.15 -11.62
N ARG A 37 -4.74 8.07 -11.83
CA ARG A 37 -5.68 9.03 -11.23
C ARG A 37 -5.76 8.84 -9.72
N GLU A 38 -5.85 7.61 -9.25
CA GLU A 38 -5.91 7.27 -7.83
C GLU A 38 -4.63 7.66 -7.09
N ALA A 39 -3.45 7.38 -7.65
CA ALA A 39 -2.17 7.79 -7.09
C ALA A 39 -2.13 9.31 -6.84
N ARG A 40 -2.54 10.12 -7.83
CA ARG A 40 -2.63 11.58 -7.69
C ARG A 40 -3.63 12.00 -6.60
N LEU A 41 -4.80 11.36 -6.54
CA LEU A 41 -5.81 11.67 -5.52
C LEU A 41 -5.33 11.32 -4.11
N LEU A 42 -4.66 10.18 -3.95
CA LEU A 42 -4.07 9.75 -2.69
C LEU A 42 -2.95 10.70 -2.27
N ASP A 43 -2.11 11.14 -3.20
CA ASP A 43 -1.05 12.12 -2.91
C ASP A 43 -1.59 13.46 -2.44
N LEU A 44 -2.61 13.98 -3.12
CA LEU A 44 -3.23 15.26 -2.78
C LEU A 44 -4.01 15.22 -1.47
N ARG A 45 -4.59 14.07 -1.11
CA ARG A 45 -5.51 13.94 0.03
C ARG A 45 -4.89 13.26 1.25
N ALA A 46 -3.66 12.75 1.14
CA ALA A 46 -2.95 12.13 2.25
C ALA A 46 -2.83 13.13 3.42
N HIS A 47 -3.30 12.72 4.58
CA HIS A 47 -3.10 13.48 5.82
C HIS A 47 -1.60 13.60 6.11
N VAL A 48 -1.14 14.70 6.71
CA VAL A 48 0.30 14.94 7.00
C VAL A 48 0.96 13.82 7.81
N ASN A 49 0.18 13.18 8.69
CA ASN A 49 0.63 12.03 9.50
C ASN A 49 0.48 10.66 8.79
N THR A 50 0.31 10.62 7.47
CA THR A 50 0.25 9.36 6.71
C THR A 50 1.66 8.85 6.46
N VAL A 51 1.94 7.64 6.94
CA VAL A 51 3.21 6.95 6.65
C VAL A 51 3.14 6.38 5.25
N ARG A 52 4.17 6.63 4.44
CA ARG A 52 4.28 6.11 3.07
C ARG A 52 5.24 4.94 3.04
N VAL A 53 4.80 3.82 2.49
CA VAL A 53 5.60 2.58 2.43
C VAL A 53 5.72 2.15 0.97
N ALA A 54 6.92 2.29 0.41
CA ALA A 54 7.20 1.85 -0.95
C ALA A 54 7.19 0.31 -1.03
N THR A 55 6.70 -0.22 -2.14
CA THR A 55 6.53 -1.66 -2.37
C THR A 55 7.35 -2.21 -3.54
N ASP A 56 8.05 -1.34 -4.28
CA ASP A 56 8.88 -1.70 -5.42
C ASP A 56 10.04 -2.62 -5.00
N GLY A 57 10.16 -3.78 -5.65
CA GLY A 57 11.26 -4.72 -5.42
C GLY A 57 11.36 -5.28 -3.99
N ARG A 58 10.33 -5.11 -3.15
CA ARG A 58 10.37 -5.51 -1.74
C ARG A 58 9.56 -6.77 -1.48
N LEU A 59 10.06 -7.58 -0.54
CA LEU A 59 9.33 -8.72 -0.02
C LEU A 59 8.11 -8.26 0.79
N VAL A 60 7.01 -9.00 0.67
CA VAL A 60 5.78 -8.75 1.44
C VAL A 60 6.06 -8.75 2.94
N THR A 61 6.95 -9.61 3.42
CA THR A 61 7.33 -9.70 4.84
C THR A 61 8.04 -8.44 5.34
N ASP A 62 8.85 -7.79 4.51
CA ASP A 62 9.55 -6.55 4.88
C ASP A 62 8.58 -5.37 4.88
N ILE A 63 7.67 -5.31 3.91
CA ILE A 63 6.58 -4.32 3.87
C ILE A 63 5.70 -4.48 5.12
N ALA A 64 5.31 -5.72 5.47
CA ALA A 64 4.49 -6.00 6.63
C ALA A 64 5.15 -5.57 7.94
N ARG A 65 6.46 -5.82 8.09
CA ARG A 65 7.23 -5.40 9.26
C ARG A 65 7.23 -3.87 9.42
N GLU A 66 7.40 -3.15 8.32
CA GLU A 66 7.35 -1.68 8.33
C GLU A 66 5.96 -1.15 8.68
N VAL A 67 4.90 -1.74 8.13
CA VAL A 67 3.52 -1.37 8.46
C VAL A 67 3.21 -1.63 9.94
N ILE A 68 3.65 -2.77 10.48
CA ILE A 68 3.50 -3.09 11.91
C ILE A 68 4.21 -2.06 12.77
N ALA A 69 5.45 -1.70 12.42
CA ALA A 69 6.21 -0.69 13.13
C ALA A 69 5.54 0.70 13.06
N ALA A 70 5.04 1.09 11.89
CA ALA A 70 4.37 2.36 11.66
C ALA A 70 3.02 2.49 12.40
N THR A 71 2.31 1.37 12.57
CA THR A 71 0.99 1.32 13.20
C THR A 71 1.05 1.03 14.70
N GLY A 72 2.18 0.51 15.20
CA GLY A 72 2.31 0.03 16.56
C GLY A 72 1.58 -1.30 16.82
N TRP A 73 1.20 -2.04 15.77
CA TRP A 73 0.49 -3.33 15.86
C TRP A 73 1.42 -4.46 16.31
N THR A 74 1.96 -4.34 17.52
CA THR A 74 3.01 -5.20 18.08
C THR A 74 2.50 -6.49 18.74
N GLY A 75 1.22 -6.83 18.57
CA GLY A 75 0.73 -8.17 18.90
C GLY A 75 0.69 -8.54 20.38
N LEU A 76 0.64 -7.58 21.31
CA LEU A 76 0.17 -7.86 22.67
C LEU A 76 -1.35 -8.01 22.66
N HIS A 77 -1.84 -9.12 22.13
CA HIS A 77 -3.11 -9.66 22.61
C HIS A 77 -2.83 -10.14 24.04
N PRO A 78 -3.51 -9.64 25.09
CA PRO A 78 -3.40 -10.27 26.40
C PRO A 78 -3.84 -11.72 26.20
N ALA A 79 -2.92 -12.66 26.39
CA ALA A 79 -3.26 -14.07 26.37
C ALA A 79 -4.44 -14.26 27.33
N GLY A 80 -5.56 -14.75 26.81
CA GLY A 80 -6.71 -15.09 27.63
C GLY A 80 -6.20 -15.99 28.75
N ARG A 81 -6.45 -15.57 29.99
CA ARG A 81 -6.25 -16.43 31.16
C ARG A 81 -7.04 -17.71 30.92
N ALA A 82 -6.32 -18.83 30.83
CA ALA A 82 -6.89 -20.16 31.07
C ALA A 82 -7.25 -20.29 32.55
#